data_AF-A0A535DY65-F1
#
_entry.id   AF-A0A535DY65-F1
#
_cell.length_a   1.000
_cell.length_b   1.000
_cell.length_c   1.000
_cell.angle_alpha   90.00
_cell.angle_beta   90.00
_cell.angle_gamma   90.00
#
_symmetry.space_group_name_H-M   'P 1'
#
loop_
_entity.id
_entity.type
_entity.pdbx_description
1 polymer ?
#
loop_
_entity_poly.entity_id
_entity_poly.type
_entity_poly.pdbx_seq_one_letter_code
_entity_poly.pdbx_strand_id
1 'polypeptide(L)'
;MPALPDPIERCRGEIVRVAQSTLHLHSEGVAARFRSAPATTQGLLLAAEDVRGMRARLVNPATFAAIADEAERIVRAASRGS
;
A
#
# COMPACT_ATOMS: atom_id res chain seq x y z
N MET A 1 23.60 -9.41 12.63
CA MET A 1 23.04 -8.08 12.30
C MET A 1 21.73 -8.32 11.56
N PRO A 2 20.58 -7.77 11.99
CA PRO A 2 19.38 -7.86 11.16
C PRO A 2 19.69 -7.14 9.83
N ALA A 3 19.51 -7.83 8.71
CA ALA A 3 19.62 -7.22 7.40
C ALA A 3 18.69 -6.01 7.36
N LEU A 4 19.17 -4.88 6.82
CA LEU A 4 18.32 -3.72 6.59
C LEU A 4 17.07 -4.20 5.84
N PRO A 5 15.85 -3.82 6.27
CA PRO A 5 14.64 -4.27 5.61
C PRO A 5 14.73 -3.91 4.13
N ASP A 6 14.40 -4.89 3.29
CA ASP A 6 14.40 -4.73 1.84
C ASP A 6 13.60 -3.45 1.48
N PRO A 7 14.08 -2.62 0.53
CA PRO A 7 13.40 -1.38 0.18
C PRO A 7 11.93 -1.58 -0.17
N ILE A 8 11.55 -2.73 -0.74
CA ILE A 8 10.16 -3.07 -1.03
C ILE A 8 9.39 -3.41 0.25
N GLU A 9 10.00 -4.12 1.20
CA GLU A 9 9.39 -4.37 2.50
C GLU A 9 9.17 -3.08 3.30
N ARG A 10 10.11 -2.12 3.21
CA ARG A 10 9.91 -0.78 3.78
C ARG A 10 8.72 -0.08 3.16
N CYS A 11 8.63 -0.04 1.83
CA CYS A 11 7.49 0.55 1.12
C CYS A 11 6.18 -0.10 1.56
N ARG A 12 6.13 -1.44 1.57
CA ARG A 12 4.94 -2.20 2.00
C ARG A 12 4.52 -1.84 3.41
N GLY A 13 5.46 -1.76 4.35
CA GLY A 13 5.18 -1.38 5.72
C GLY A 13 4.62 0.04 5.84
N GLU A 14 5.17 0.99 5.09
CA GLU A 14 4.69 2.37 5.06
C GLU A 14 3.26 2.48 4.49
N ILE A 15 2.99 1.80 3.38
CA ILE A 15 1.68 1.75 2.75
C ILE A 15 0.63 1.16 3.69
N VAL A 16 0.96 0.07 4.39
CA VAL A 16 0.06 -0.54 5.39
C VAL A 16 -0.23 0.42 6.53
N ARG A 17 0.76 1.18 7.02
CA ARG A 17 0.53 2.20 8.06
C ARG A 17 -0.37 3.33 7.57
N VAL A 18 -0.20 3.80 6.33
CA VAL A 18 -1.10 4.79 5.71
C VAL A 18 -2.52 4.25 5.69
N ALA A 19 -2.72 3.03 5.19
CA ALA A 19 -4.05 2.41 5.15
C ALA A 19 -4.69 2.28 6.56
N GLN A 20 -3.91 1.89 7.56
CA GLN A 20 -4.36 1.81 8.96
C GLN A 20 -4.73 3.18 9.54
N SER A 21 -3.93 4.21 9.25
CA SER A 21 -4.20 5.57 9.70
C SER A 21 -5.42 6.18 9.01
N THR A 22 -5.69 5.82 7.75
CA THR A 22 -6.82 6.35 6.98
C THR A 22 -8.13 5.60 7.22
N LEU A 23 -8.09 4.28 7.32
CA LEU A 23 -9.29 3.43 7.39
C LEU A 23 -9.57 2.85 8.78
N HIS A 24 -8.61 2.93 9.70
CA HIS A 24 -8.69 2.35 11.05
C HIS A 24 -9.16 0.89 11.00
N LEU A 25 -10.36 0.59 11.52
CA LEU A 25 -10.95 -0.74 11.58
C LEU A 25 -11.23 -1.35 10.20
N HIS A 26 -11.33 -0.54 9.14
CA HIS A 26 -11.60 -1.00 7.78
C HIS A 26 -10.33 -1.25 6.94
N SER A 27 -9.15 -1.08 7.55
CA SER A 27 -7.87 -1.17 6.84
C SER A 27 -7.45 -2.60 6.49
N GLU A 28 -7.97 -3.62 7.18
CA GLU A 28 -7.46 -5.00 7.06
C GLU A 28 -7.55 -5.54 5.62
N GLY A 29 -8.63 -5.22 4.90
CA GLY A 29 -8.78 -5.63 3.49
C GLY A 29 -7.72 -5.00 2.58
N VAL A 30 -7.38 -3.73 2.81
CA VAL A 30 -6.34 -3.02 2.06
C VAL A 30 -4.95 -3.54 2.47
N ALA A 31 -4.70 -3.69 3.77
CA ALA A 31 -3.45 -4.19 4.30
C ALA A 31 -3.15 -5.64 3.85
N ALA A 32 -4.18 -6.47 3.71
CA ALA A 32 -4.05 -7.82 3.17
C ALA A 32 -3.58 -7.80 1.71
N ARG A 33 -4.11 -6.90 0.87
CA ARG A 33 -3.68 -6.78 -0.55
C ARG A 33 -2.20 -6.46 -0.67
N PHE A 34 -1.71 -5.47 0.08
CA PHE A 34 -0.29 -5.12 0.06
C PHE A 34 0.59 -6.20 0.69
N ARG A 35 0.12 -6.93 1.70
CA ARG A 35 0.88 -8.05 2.30
C ARG A 35 1.00 -9.25 1.36
N SER A 36 -0.06 -9.59 0.65
CA SER A 36 -0.11 -10.69 -0.32
C SER A 36 0.54 -10.36 -1.66
N ALA A 37 0.81 -9.08 -1.94
CA ALA A 37 1.48 -8.64 -3.14
C ALA A 37 2.89 -9.25 -3.25
N PRO A 38 3.36 -9.60 -4.46
CA PRO A 38 4.74 -9.96 -4.69
C PRO A 38 5.69 -8.89 -4.14
N ALA A 39 6.84 -9.30 -3.59
CA ALA A 39 7.86 -8.41 -3.05
C ALA A 39 8.67 -7.72 -4.18
N THR A 40 7.97 -7.06 -5.10
CA THR A 40 8.54 -6.29 -6.20
C THR A 40 7.79 -4.96 -6.32
N THR A 41 8.45 -3.95 -6.92
CA THR A 41 7.83 -2.65 -7.24
C THR A 41 6.51 -2.83 -8.01
N GLN A 42 6.52 -3.67 -9.05
CA GLN A 42 5.34 -3.96 -9.85
C GLN A 42 4.24 -4.65 -9.03
N GLY A 43 4.59 -5.56 -8.12
CA GLY A 43 3.63 -6.19 -7.23
C GLY A 43 2.89 -5.19 -6.34
N LEU A 44 3.62 -4.22 -5.78
CA LEU A 44 3.02 -3.16 -4.97
C LEU A 44 2.14 -2.20 -5.79
N LEU A 45 2.54 -1.88 -7.03
CA LEU A 45 1.73 -1.03 -7.91
C LEU A 45 0.42 -1.71 -8.33
N LEU A 46 0.47 -3.00 -8.68
CA LEU A 46 -0.73 -3.78 -8.98
C LEU A 46 -1.67 -3.86 -7.77
N ALA A 47 -1.12 -4.02 -6.56
CA ALA A 47 -1.91 -3.98 -5.34
C ALA A 47 -2.57 -2.61 -5.09
N ALA A 48 -1.91 -1.50 -5.47
CA ALA A 48 -2.51 -0.17 -5.41
C ALA A 48 -3.67 -0.01 -6.40
N GLU A 49 -3.55 -0.53 -7.62
CA GLU A 49 -4.65 -0.54 -8.60
C GLU A 49 -5.85 -1.36 -8.10
N ASP A 50 -5.59 -2.54 -7.53
CA ASP A 50 -6.59 -3.38 -6.87
C ASP A 50 -7.34 -2.60 -5.79
N VAL A 51 -6.60 -1.88 -4.95
CA VAL A 51 -7.16 -1.05 -3.86
C VAL A 51 -7.99 0.09 -4.43
N ARG A 52 -7.54 0.76 -5.49
CA ARG A 52 -8.32 1.82 -6.17
C ARG A 52 -9.69 1.31 -6.64
N GLY A 53 -9.78 0.04 -7.05
CA GLY A 53 -11.02 -0.61 -7.46
C GLY A 53 -11.92 -1.09 -6.31
N MET A 54 -11.46 -1.03 -5.06
CA MET A 54 -12.23 -1.55 -3.92
C MET A 54 -13.50 -0.75 -3.64
N ARG A 55 -14.51 -1.47 -3.16
CA ARG A 55 -15.77 -0.90 -2.68
C ARG A 55 -16.13 -1.52 -1.34
N ALA A 56 -16.46 -0.67 -0.37
CA ALA A 56 -16.98 -1.08 0.93
C ALA A 56 -18.13 -0.15 1.33
N ARG A 57 -19.17 -0.69 1.96
CA ARG A 57 -20.40 0.07 2.29
C ARG A 57 -20.17 1.31 3.16
N LEU A 58 -19.13 1.30 4.00
CA LEU A 58 -18.83 2.34 5.00
C LEU A 58 -17.59 3.18 4.66
N VAL A 59 -16.97 2.95 3.50
CA VAL A 59 -15.77 3.66 3.08
C VAL A 59 -16.04 4.33 1.74
N ASN A 60 -15.74 5.63 1.67
CA ASN A 60 -15.88 6.37 0.43
C ASN A 60 -14.89 5.82 -0.62
N PRO A 61 -15.33 5.52 -1.86
CA PRO A 61 -14.42 5.15 -2.95
C PRO A 61 -13.22 6.09 -3.12
N ALA A 62 -13.41 7.39 -2.89
CA ALA A 62 -12.33 8.37 -2.94
C ALA A 62 -11.22 8.10 -1.90
N THR A 63 -11.56 7.52 -0.75
CA THR A 63 -10.58 7.12 0.27
C THR A 63 -9.68 6.00 -0.24
N PHE A 64 -10.23 5.01 -0.94
CA PHE A 64 -9.42 3.95 -1.55
C PHE A 64 -8.52 4.49 -2.67
N ALA A 65 -9.03 5.41 -3.50
CA ALA A 65 -8.23 6.08 -4.52
C ALA A 65 -7.06 6.86 -3.89
N ALA A 66 -7.31 7.62 -2.82
CA ALA A 66 -6.25 8.36 -2.12
C ALA A 66 -5.17 7.44 -1.53
N ILE A 67 -5.55 6.29 -0.98
CA ILE A 67 -4.58 5.31 -0.47
C ILE A 67 -3.76 4.71 -1.62
N ALA A 68 -4.38 4.42 -2.76
CA ALA A 68 -3.68 3.93 -3.94
C ALA A 68 -2.68 4.97 -4.49
N ASP A 69 -3.09 6.24 -4.59
CA ASP A 69 -2.22 7.34 -5.03
C ASP A 69 -1.01 7.52 -4.11
N GLU A 70 -1.23 7.46 -2.79
CA GLU A 70 -0.15 7.55 -1.82
C GLU A 70 0.77 6.33 -1.89
N ALA A 71 0.23 5.13 -2.09
CA ALA A 71 1.02 3.92 -2.28
C ALA A 71 1.91 4.02 -3.52
N GLU A 72 1.38 4.50 -4.64
CA GLU A 72 2.17 4.77 -5.84
C GLU A 72 3.28 5.79 -5.59
N ARG A 73 2.99 6.86 -4.83
CA ARG A 73 3.99 7.89 -4.47
C ARG A 73 5.14 7.28 -3.65
N ILE A 74 4.84 6.48 -2.63
CA ILE A 74 5.83 5.81 -1.76
C ILE A 74 6.75 4.93 -2.62
N VAL A 75 6.17 4.09 -3.47
CA VAL A 75 6.92 3.16 -4.32
C VAL A 75 7.82 3.90 -5.32
N ARG A 76 7.30 4.96 -5.96
CA ARG A 76 8.09 5.80 -6.88
C ARG A 76 9.20 6.56 -6.18
N ALA A 77 8.97 7.08 -4.97
CA ALA A 77 9.98 7.77 -4.19
C ALA A 77 11.15 6.85 -3.83
N ALA A 78 10.86 5.62 -3.39
CA ALA A 78 11.88 4.63 -3.08
C ALA A 78 12.69 4.20 -4.30
N SER A 79 12.05 4.14 -5.48
CA SER A 79 12.70 3.74 -6.73
C SER A 79 13.64 4.81 -7.32
N ARG A 80 13.49 6.08 -6.91
CA ARG A 80 14.37 7.19 -7.33
C ARG A 80 15.61 7.36 -6.45
N GLY A 81 15.59 6.81 -5.24
CA GLY A 81 16.67 6.94 -4.25
C GLY A 81 17.56 5.70 -4.14
N SER A 82 17.37 4.69 -4.99
CA SER A 82 18.22 3.48 -5.08
C SER A 82 19.19 3.58 -6.25
#